data_AF-A0A2M7A1Z7-F1
#
_entry.id   AF-A0A2M7A1Z7-F1
#
_cell.length_a   1.000
_cell.length_b   1.000
_cell.length_c   1.000
_cell.angle_alpha   90.00
_cell.angle_beta   90.00
_cell.angle_gamma   90.00
#
_symmetry.space_group_name_H-M   'P 1'
#
loop_
_entity.id
_entity.type
_entity.pdbx_description
1 polymer ?
#
loop_
_entity_poly.entity_id
_entity_poly.type
_entity_poly.pdbx_seq_one_letter_code
_entity_poly.pdbx_strand_id
1 'polypeptide(L)'
;MDKYETAQALLIPIWRGIPTDYKSRYRRKIWQQFEDNIRSAAYTASLSHFVSNLCSRLQVSLRTVDVATLNSIVHGGRDRELLRLLREEATIVVLMVRVENEKRKAEWARTLAERAQEDEAVSAWLAEDGLFDETADAAVESEE
;
A
#
# COMPACT_ATOMS: atom_id res chain seq x y z
N MET A 1 -20.52 -7.95 6.39
CA MET A 1 -19.39 -7.86 5.46
C MET A 1 -19.64 -8.88 4.37
N ASP A 2 -19.79 -8.40 3.15
CA ASP A 2 -20.00 -9.23 1.97
C ASP A 2 -18.81 -10.19 1.77
N LYS A 3 -19.02 -11.32 1.07
CA LYS A 3 -17.97 -12.31 0.78
C LYS A 3 -16.81 -11.67 -0.01
N TYR A 4 -17.14 -10.75 -0.91
CA TYR A 4 -16.15 -10.01 -1.70
C TYR A 4 -15.35 -9.01 -0.87
N GLU A 5 -16.01 -8.26 0.01
CA GLU A 5 -15.34 -7.34 0.94
C GLU A 5 -14.39 -8.07 1.87
N THR A 6 -14.79 -9.26 2.36
CA THR A 6 -13.96 -10.09 3.23
C THR A 6 -12.71 -10.59 2.49
N ALA A 7 -12.87 -11.06 1.24
CA ALA A 7 -11.76 -11.49 0.40
C ALA A 7 -10.84 -10.33 0.01
N GLN A 8 -11.40 -9.15 -0.26
CA GLN A 8 -10.64 -7.93 -0.52
C GLN A 8 -9.83 -7.52 0.72
N ALA A 9 -10.44 -7.52 1.91
CA ALA A 9 -9.79 -7.20 3.17
C ALA A 9 -8.66 -8.18 3.52
N LEU A 10 -8.76 -9.45 3.08
CA LEU A 10 -7.70 -10.43 3.18
C LEU A 10 -6.52 -10.12 2.23
N LEU A 11 -6.80 -9.71 0.99
CA LEU A 11 -5.77 -9.54 -0.04
C LEU A 11 -5.05 -8.19 0.00
N ILE A 12 -5.70 -7.13 0.48
CA ILE A 12 -5.09 -5.78 0.55
C ILE A 12 -3.78 -5.78 1.36
N PRO A 13 -3.72 -6.36 2.58
CA PRO A 13 -2.48 -6.36 3.34
C PRO A 13 -1.38 -7.18 2.69
N ILE A 14 -1.75 -8.30 2.04
CA ILE A 14 -0.81 -9.14 1.28
C ILE A 14 -0.21 -8.34 0.12
N TRP A 15 -1.05 -7.65 -0.67
CA TRP A 15 -0.59 -6.78 -1.76
C TRP A 15 0.35 -5.68 -1.27
N ARG A 16 0.05 -5.06 -0.12
CA ARG A 16 0.88 -4.02 0.48
C ARG A 16 2.26 -4.55 0.89
N GLY A 17 2.30 -5.75 1.46
CA GLY A 17 3.54 -6.38 1.90
C GLY A 17 4.45 -6.90 0.78
N ILE A 18 4.00 -6.93 -0.49
CA ILE A 18 4.87 -7.29 -1.61
C ILE A 18 6.02 -6.26 -1.74
N PRO A 19 7.29 -6.69 -1.77
CA PRO A 19 8.44 -5.80 -1.87
C PRO A 19 8.41 -4.88 -3.08
N THR A 20 8.92 -3.67 -2.93
CA THR A 20 8.98 -2.68 -4.01
C THR A 20 9.82 -3.19 -5.19
N ASP A 21 10.94 -3.89 -4.93
CA ASP A 21 11.79 -4.45 -5.98
C ASP A 21 11.05 -5.48 -6.85
N TYR A 22 10.20 -6.30 -6.22
CA TYR A 22 9.36 -7.26 -6.91
C TYR A 22 8.35 -6.54 -7.83
N LYS A 23 7.67 -5.52 -7.30
CA LYS A 23 6.71 -4.70 -8.07
C LYS A 23 7.37 -3.98 -9.24
N SER A 24 8.57 -3.44 -9.04
CA SER A 24 9.34 -2.75 -10.07
C SER A 24 9.75 -3.70 -11.21
N ARG A 25 10.26 -4.89 -10.86
CA ARG A 25 10.67 -5.92 -11.83
C ARG A 25 9.51 -6.38 -12.72
N TYR A 26 8.31 -6.53 -12.15
CA TYR A 26 7.14 -7.07 -12.84
C TYR A 26 6.05 -6.03 -13.16
N ARG A 27 6.37 -4.72 -13.18
CA ARG A 27 5.39 -3.62 -13.29
C ARG A 27 4.25 -3.81 -14.29
N ARG A 28 4.53 -4.39 -15.47
CA ARG A 28 3.53 -4.62 -16.54
C ARG A 28 2.61 -5.81 -16.28
N LYS A 29 3.09 -6.80 -15.53
CA LYS A 29 2.43 -8.11 -15.33
C LYS A 29 2.11 -8.41 -13.86
N ILE A 30 2.41 -7.49 -12.94
CA ILE A 30 2.31 -7.73 -11.49
C ILE A 30 0.89 -8.09 -11.07
N TRP A 31 -0.14 -7.47 -11.67
CA TRP A 31 -1.54 -7.80 -11.39
C TRP A 31 -1.91 -9.20 -11.89
N GLN A 32 -1.48 -9.55 -13.10
CA GLN A 32 -1.66 -10.90 -13.64
C GLN A 32 -0.96 -11.95 -12.75
N GLN A 33 0.30 -11.69 -12.37
CA GLN A 33 1.04 -12.58 -11.47
C GLN A 33 0.37 -12.69 -10.11
N PHE A 34 -0.17 -11.60 -9.56
CA PHE A 34 -0.89 -11.62 -8.30
C PHE A 34 -2.14 -12.49 -8.40
N GLU A 35 -2.93 -12.32 -9.46
CA GLU A 35 -4.11 -13.13 -9.74
C GLU A 35 -3.78 -14.62 -9.92
N ASP A 36 -2.76 -14.94 -10.71
CA ASP A 36 -2.33 -16.32 -10.96
C ASP A 36 -1.82 -16.99 -9.67
N ASN A 37 -1.10 -16.24 -8.82
CA ASN A 37 -0.66 -16.73 -7.52
C ASN A 37 -1.83 -16.93 -6.55
N ILE A 38 -2.83 -16.06 -6.54
CA ILE A 38 -4.05 -16.25 -5.75
C ILE A 38 -4.78 -17.51 -6.20
N ARG A 39 -5.07 -17.63 -7.50
CA ARG A 39 -5.81 -18.76 -8.06
C ARG A 39 -5.09 -20.08 -7.75
N SER A 40 -3.78 -20.13 -7.95
CA SER A 40 -2.99 -21.34 -7.68
C SER A 40 -2.84 -21.64 -6.19
N ALA A 41 -2.73 -20.64 -5.30
CA ALA A 41 -2.66 -20.84 -3.85
C ALA A 41 -4.01 -21.26 -3.25
N ALA A 42 -5.13 -20.89 -3.88
CA ALA A 42 -6.48 -21.18 -3.40
C ALA A 42 -6.88 -22.66 -3.53
N TYR A 43 -6.06 -23.49 -4.20
CA TYR A 43 -6.15 -24.95 -4.19
C TYR A 43 -5.54 -25.55 -2.92
N THR A 44 -6.01 -25.12 -1.76
CA THR A 44 -5.57 -25.59 -0.44
C THR A 44 -6.78 -25.94 0.44
N ALA A 45 -6.53 -26.66 1.52
CA ALA A 45 -7.58 -27.12 2.44
C ALA A 45 -8.00 -26.09 3.49
N SER A 46 -7.18 -25.07 3.78
CA SER A 46 -7.45 -24.05 4.80
C SER A 46 -6.94 -22.67 4.38
N LEU A 47 -7.54 -21.62 4.93
CA LEU A 47 -7.17 -20.26 4.60
C LEU A 47 -5.77 -19.89 5.14
N SER A 48 -5.37 -20.46 6.28
CA SER A 48 -4.01 -20.30 6.82
C SER A 48 -2.94 -20.82 5.85
N HIS A 49 -3.16 -21.99 5.24
CA HIS A 49 -2.24 -22.53 4.24
C HIS A 49 -2.21 -21.68 2.97
N PHE A 50 -3.37 -21.18 2.54
CA PHE A 50 -3.46 -20.23 1.43
C PHE A 50 -2.60 -18.99 1.69
N VAL A 51 -2.78 -18.33 2.84
CA VAL A 51 -2.03 -17.09 3.17
C VAL A 51 -0.54 -17.36 3.24
N SER A 52 -0.11 -18.42 3.93
CA SER A 52 1.31 -18.78 4.05
C SER A 52 1.94 -19.08 2.68
N ASN A 53 1.25 -19.85 1.83
CA ASN A 53 1.72 -20.18 0.49
C ASN A 53 1.83 -18.93 -0.40
N LEU A 54 0.81 -18.07 -0.37
CA LEU A 54 0.78 -16.84 -1.14
C LEU A 54 1.89 -15.87 -0.70
N CYS A 55 2.06 -15.70 0.61
CA CYS A 55 3.11 -14.84 1.16
C CYS A 55 4.51 -15.35 0.82
N SER A 56 4.73 -16.66 0.88
CA SER A 56 6.01 -17.27 0.50
C SER A 56 6.35 -17.04 -0.98
N ARG A 57 5.40 -17.26 -1.89
CA ARG A 57 5.61 -17.09 -3.35
C ARG A 57 5.88 -15.65 -3.76
N LEU A 58 5.20 -14.71 -3.12
CA LEU A 58 5.32 -13.28 -3.42
C LEU A 58 6.33 -12.54 -2.51
N GLN A 59 7.03 -13.28 -1.64
CA GLN A 59 8.00 -12.75 -0.68
C GLN A 59 7.43 -11.60 0.17
N VAL A 60 6.18 -11.76 0.59
CA VAL A 60 5.41 -10.72 1.29
C VAL A 60 5.94 -10.53 2.70
N SER A 61 6.26 -9.28 3.05
CA SER A 61 6.52 -8.87 4.43
C SER A 61 5.25 -8.25 5.01
N LEU A 62 4.58 -8.97 5.91
CA LEU A 62 3.37 -8.48 6.58
C LEU A 62 3.73 -7.56 7.73
N ARG A 63 3.04 -6.41 7.81
CA ARG A 63 3.18 -5.47 8.92
C ARG A 63 2.39 -5.96 10.13
N THR A 64 2.86 -5.69 11.34
CA THR A 64 2.20 -6.11 12.58
C THR A 64 0.74 -5.65 12.68
N VAL A 65 0.44 -4.45 12.19
CA VAL A 65 -0.92 -3.88 12.14
C VAL A 65 -1.89 -4.68 11.27
N ASP A 66 -1.36 -5.33 10.24
CA ASP A 66 -2.13 -6.09 9.26
C ASP A 66 -2.36 -7.55 9.71
N VAL A 67 -1.45 -8.08 10.54
CA VAL A 67 -1.50 -9.47 11.04
C VAL A 67 -2.75 -9.73 11.88
N ALA A 68 -3.15 -8.78 12.73
CA ALA A 68 -4.36 -8.92 13.55
C ALA A 68 -5.62 -9.08 12.70
N THR A 69 -5.75 -8.27 11.65
CA THR A 69 -6.87 -8.30 10.70
C THR A 69 -6.86 -9.59 9.87
N LEU A 70 -5.69 -10.03 9.41
CA LEU A 70 -5.59 -11.30 8.69
C LEU A 70 -5.98 -12.47 9.59
N ASN A 71 -5.51 -12.49 10.83
CA ASN A 71 -5.85 -13.56 11.77
C ASN A 71 -7.34 -13.60 12.10
N SER A 72 -8.02 -12.45 12.24
CA SER A 72 -9.47 -12.45 12.49
C SER A 72 -10.27 -13.02 11.32
N ILE A 73 -9.84 -12.76 10.07
CA ILE A 73 -10.48 -13.32 8.87
C ILE A 73 -10.20 -14.82 8.77
N VAL A 74 -8.94 -15.24 8.97
CA VAL A 74 -8.50 -16.64 8.89
C VAL A 74 -9.18 -17.52 9.95
N HIS A 75 -9.39 -17.00 11.15
CA HIS A 75 -10.07 -17.76 12.22
C HIS A 75 -11.59 -17.55 12.22
N GLY A 76 -12.15 -16.83 11.23
CA GLY A 76 -13.57 -16.53 11.12
C GLY A 76 -14.45 -17.70 10.66
N GLY A 77 -13.88 -18.89 10.39
CA GLY A 77 -14.62 -20.12 10.07
C GLY A 77 -15.23 -20.18 8.67
N ARG A 78 -14.91 -19.22 7.79
CA ARG A 78 -15.44 -19.10 6.42
C ARG A 78 -14.44 -19.55 5.34
N ASP A 79 -13.46 -20.38 5.72
CA ASP A 79 -12.37 -20.82 4.86
C ASP A 79 -12.83 -21.40 3.52
N ARG A 80 -13.77 -22.35 3.55
CA ARG A 80 -14.24 -23.03 2.33
C ARG A 80 -14.90 -22.07 1.34
N GLU A 81 -15.70 -21.14 1.85
CA GLU A 81 -16.38 -20.14 1.04
C GLU A 81 -15.37 -19.17 0.42
N LEU A 82 -14.45 -18.63 1.23
CA LEU A 82 -13.41 -17.71 0.75
C LEU A 82 -12.46 -18.39 -0.24
N LEU A 83 -12.02 -19.61 0.03
CA LEU A 83 -11.16 -20.36 -0.90
C LEU A 83 -11.87 -20.67 -2.21
N ARG A 84 -13.18 -20.98 -2.18
CA ARG A 84 -13.98 -21.16 -3.39
C ARG A 84 -14.06 -19.87 -4.19
N LEU A 85 -14.39 -18.75 -3.54
CA LEU A 85 -14.45 -17.44 -4.15
C LEU A 85 -13.12 -17.06 -4.81
N LEU A 86 -12.01 -17.28 -4.12
CA LEU A 86 -10.65 -16.98 -4.62
C LEU A 86 -10.22 -17.88 -5.79
N ARG A 87 -10.86 -19.03 -6.01
CA ARG A 87 -10.61 -19.88 -7.19
C ARG A 87 -11.48 -19.48 -8.38
N GLU A 88 -12.78 -19.35 -8.13
CA GLU A 88 -13.79 -19.16 -9.19
C GLU A 88 -13.85 -17.70 -9.65
N GLU A 89 -13.66 -16.75 -8.73
CA GLU A 89 -13.91 -15.33 -8.94
C GLU A 89 -12.67 -14.47 -8.65
N ALA A 90 -11.47 -15.05 -8.75
CA ALA A 90 -10.19 -14.39 -8.46
C ALA A 90 -10.05 -13.03 -9.15
N THR A 91 -10.44 -12.97 -10.43
CA THR A 91 -10.34 -11.76 -11.26
C THR A 91 -11.16 -10.60 -10.67
N ILE A 92 -12.38 -10.87 -10.19
CA ILE A 92 -13.24 -9.84 -9.59
C ILE A 92 -12.60 -9.31 -8.30
N VAL A 93 -12.16 -10.21 -7.41
CA VAL A 93 -11.53 -9.80 -6.14
C VAL A 93 -10.24 -9.01 -6.40
N VAL A 94 -9.42 -9.41 -7.37
CA VAL A 94 -8.21 -8.68 -7.75
C VAL A 94 -8.52 -7.29 -8.30
N LEU A 95 -9.56 -7.15 -9.13
CA LEU A 95 -10.03 -5.85 -9.61
C LEU A 95 -10.45 -4.94 -8.45
N MET A 96 -11.17 -5.46 -7.46
CA MET A 96 -11.54 -4.70 -6.27
C MET A 96 -10.31 -4.25 -5.47
N VAL A 97 -9.31 -5.12 -5.29
CA VAL A 97 -8.04 -4.77 -4.65
C VAL A 97 -7.30 -3.69 -5.44
N ARG A 98 -7.34 -3.76 -6.78
CA ARG A 98 -6.72 -2.76 -7.65
C ARG A 98 -7.38 -1.40 -7.52
N VAL A 99 -8.71 -1.33 -7.60
CA VAL A 99 -9.48 -0.09 -7.41
C VAL A 99 -9.17 0.52 -6.04
N GLU A 100 -9.16 -0.30 -4.99
CA GLU A 100 -8.86 0.19 -3.65
C GLU A 100 -7.42 0.69 -3.50
N ASN A 101 -6.47 0.01 -4.16
CA ASN A 101 -5.09 0.48 -4.20
C ASN A 101 -4.92 1.78 -5.00
N GLU A 102 -5.71 1.99 -6.06
CA GLU A 102 -5.74 3.24 -6.82
C GLU A 102 -6.32 4.39 -5.98
N LYS A 103 -7.43 4.16 -5.27
CA LYS A 103 -8.00 5.13 -4.31
C LYS A 103 -6.98 5.56 -3.27
N ARG A 104 -6.34 4.58 -2.60
CA ARG A 104 -5.30 4.85 -1.60
C ARG A 104 -4.13 5.67 -2.17
N LYS A 105 -3.71 5.39 -3.41
CA LYS A 105 -2.65 6.16 -4.06
C LYS A 105 -3.08 7.60 -4.33
N ALA A 106 -4.33 7.80 -4.77
CA ALA A 106 -4.88 9.13 -5.00
C ALA A 106 -4.98 9.95 -3.70
N GLU A 107 -5.42 9.32 -2.60
CA GLU A 107 -5.45 9.96 -1.28
C GLU A 107 -4.07 10.40 -0.81
N TRP A 108 -3.06 9.53 -0.94
CA TRP A 108 -1.69 9.89 -0.60
C TRP A 108 -1.17 11.02 -1.51
N ALA A 109 -1.42 10.96 -2.81
CA ALA A 109 -1.02 12.02 -3.73
C ALA A 109 -1.66 13.38 -3.36
N ARG A 110 -2.92 13.37 -2.92
CA ARG A 110 -3.61 14.58 -2.46
C ARG A 110 -2.97 15.15 -1.20
N THR A 111 -2.73 14.34 -0.18
CA THR A 111 -2.07 14.79 1.06
C THR A 111 -0.64 15.28 0.82
N LEU A 112 0.08 14.69 -0.13
CA LEU A 112 1.41 15.16 -0.50
C LEU A 112 1.35 16.51 -1.22
N ALA A 113 0.37 16.71 -2.10
CA ALA A 113 0.17 17.99 -2.79
C ALA A 113 -0.24 19.10 -1.80
N GLU A 114 -1.12 18.81 -0.84
CA GLU A 114 -1.51 19.73 0.24
C GLU A 114 -0.27 20.18 1.04
N ARG A 115 0.58 19.23 1.46
CA ARG A 115 1.83 19.56 2.19
C ARG A 115 2.82 20.38 1.36
N ALA A 116 2.96 20.06 0.07
CA ALA A 116 3.83 20.82 -0.81
C ALA A 116 3.33 22.27 -0.99
N GLN A 117 2.00 22.48 -1.05
CA GLN A 117 1.40 23.81 -1.09
C GLN A 117 1.59 24.56 0.23
N GLU A 118 1.48 23.88 1.37
CA GLU A 118 1.78 24.46 2.69
C GLU A 118 3.24 24.88 2.78
N ASP A 119 4.18 24.03 2.38
CA ASP A 119 5.62 24.33 2.38
C ASP A 119 5.95 25.50 1.43
N GLU A 120 5.34 25.55 0.25
CA GLU A 120 5.49 26.65 -0.71
C GLU A 120 4.90 27.97 -0.16
N ALA A 121 3.73 27.92 0.48
CA ALA A 121 3.11 29.07 1.11
C ALA A 121 3.92 29.59 2.32
N VAL A 122 4.46 28.69 3.15
CA VAL A 122 5.35 29.05 4.26
C VAL A 122 6.65 29.68 3.73
N SER A 123 7.24 29.11 2.69
CA SER A 123 8.43 29.67 2.03
C SER A 123 8.16 31.05 1.43
N ALA A 124 7.03 31.24 0.75
CA ALA A 124 6.62 32.53 0.21
C ALA A 124 6.37 33.58 1.30
N TRP A 125 5.70 33.20 2.40
CA TRP A 125 5.48 34.07 3.55
C TRP A 125 6.80 34.48 4.23
N LEU A 126 7.73 33.54 4.42
CA LEU A 126 9.07 33.82 4.97
C LEU A 126 9.89 34.75 4.06
N ALA A 127 9.69 34.69 2.74
CA ALA A 127 10.33 35.58 1.78
C ALA A 127 9.71 36.98 1.78
N GLU A 128 8.40 37.12 2.04
CA GLU A 128 7.70 38.41 2.11
C GLU A 128 7.97 39.17 3.42
N ASP A 129 8.13 38.47 4.55
CA ASP A 129 8.38 39.10 5.87
C ASP A 129 9.83 39.57 6.08
N GLY A 130 10.70 39.46 5.07
CA GLY A 130 12.05 40.04 5.08
C GLY A 130 12.97 39.50 6.20
N LEU A 131 12.71 38.30 6.72
CA LEU A 131 13.51 37.68 7.79
C LEU A 131 14.71 36.89 7.25
N PHE A 132 15.35 37.43 6.21
CA PHE A 132 16.70 37.06 5.75
C PHE A 132 17.37 38.38 5.32
N ASP A 133 17.65 39.23 6.31
CA ASP A 133 18.56 40.36 6.12
C ASP A 133 20.00 39.82 6.06
N GLU A 134 20.38 39.35 4.87
CA GLU A 134 21.74 38.92 4.53
C GLU A 134 22.65 40.13 4.22
N THR A 135 22.43 41.28 4.87
CA THR A 135 23.31 42.48 4.72
C THR A 135 24.02 42.92 6.00
N ALA A 136 23.90 42.18 7.11
CA ALA A 136 24.52 42.57 8.39
C ALA A 136 25.96 42.05 8.63
N ASP A 137 26.72 41.64 7.61
CA ASP A 137 28.11 41.17 7.77
C ASP A 137 29.12 41.82 6.80
N ALA A 138 28.85 43.05 6.35
CA ALA A 138 29.76 43.83 5.50
C ALA A 138 30.28 45.13 6.15
N ALA A 139 30.21 45.28 7.47
CA ALA A 139 30.58 46.53 8.15
C ALA A 139 31.28 46.34 9.50
N VAL A 140 32.31 45.49 9.59
CA VAL A 140 33.35 45.60 10.62
C VAL A 140 34.68 45.14 9.99
N GLU A 141 35.75 45.88 10.27
CA GLU A 141 37.15 45.67 9.82
C GLU A 141 37.59 46.41 8.54
N SER A 142 37.36 47.72 8.50
CA SER A 142 38.31 48.66 7.90
C SER A 142 38.49 49.89 8.80
N GLU A 143 39.33 49.74 9.82
CA GLU A 143 40.04 50.75 10.67
C GLU A 143 40.69 49.89 11.78
N GLU A 144 41.99 49.80 12.04
CA GLU A 144 43.15 50.70 11.89
C GLU A 144 44.42 49.94 11.43
#